data_AF-A0A7G8FL46-F1
#
_entry.id   AF-A0A7G8FL46-F1
#
_cell.length_a   1.000
_cell.length_b   1.000
_cell.length_c   1.000
_cell.angle_alpha   90.00
_cell.angle_beta   90.00
_cell.angle_gamma   90.00
#
_symmetry.space_group_name_H-M   'P 1'
#
loop_
_entity.id
_entity.type
_entity.pdbx_description
1 polymer ?
#
loop_
_entity_poly.entity_id
_entity_poly.type
_entity_poly.pdbx_seq_one_letter_code
_entity_poly.pdbx_strand_id
1 'polypeptide(L)'
;MAARLPELLIMLARPHPVFGDWCYCQPGDSQRLLDRQLAFRDAALKEDPNFSGMPPEFEQWCKTSWLPSNLGRSFYRKQAETHIQGLATKIGNLQKEIEDRAGGLLDQRDELIAQRLWLQNELDNVGAG
;
A
#
# COMPACT_ATOMS: atom_id res chain seq x y z
N MET A 1 32.99 -12.99 -17.20
CA MET A 1 31.54 -13.18 -16.97
C MET A 1 30.83 -11.93 -17.45
N ALA A 2 30.29 -11.94 -18.67
CA ALA A 2 29.49 -10.83 -19.19
C ALA A 2 28.10 -10.89 -18.54
N ALA A 3 27.72 -9.86 -17.79
CA ALA A 3 26.35 -9.70 -17.32
C ALA A 3 25.42 -9.72 -18.55
N ARG A 4 24.37 -10.54 -18.50
CA ARG A 4 23.41 -10.61 -19.60
C ARG A 4 22.70 -9.25 -19.67
N LEU A 5 22.61 -8.66 -20.87
CA LEU A 5 21.97 -7.37 -21.16
C LEU A 5 20.66 -7.05 -20.40
N PRO A 6 19.76 -8.02 -20.10
CA PRO A 6 18.55 -7.75 -19.32
C PRO A 6 18.81 -7.30 -17.87
N GLU A 7 19.87 -7.79 -17.22
CA GLU A 7 20.21 -7.44 -15.83
C GLU A 7 20.81 -6.03 -15.73
N LEU A 8 21.59 -5.62 -16.74
CA LEU A 8 22.14 -4.26 -16.83
C LEU A 8 21.05 -3.19 -17.02
N LEU A 9 19.95 -3.54 -17.71
CA LEU A 9 18.79 -2.67 -17.88
C LEU A 9 18.03 -2.45 -16.56
N ILE A 10 18.02 -3.44 -15.65
CA ILE A 10 17.46 -3.30 -14.29
C ILE A 10 18.37 -2.43 -13.42
N MET A 11 19.70 -2.55 -13.54
CA MET A 11 20.67 -1.70 -12.81
C MET A 11 20.61 -0.20 -13.20
N LEU A 12 19.94 0.15 -14.29
CA LEU A 12 19.73 1.54 -14.73
C LEU A 12 18.33 2.09 -14.39
N ALA A 13 17.39 1.23 -13.97
CA ALA A 13 16.04 1.66 -13.65
C ALA A 13 16.00 2.41 -12.30
N ARG A 14 15.33 3.56 -12.25
CA ARG A 14 15.24 4.41 -11.06
C ARG A 14 13.85 4.28 -10.41
N PRO A 15 13.71 4.33 -9.08
CA PRO A 15 12.40 4.31 -8.45
C PRO A 15 11.54 5.49 -8.93
N HIS A 16 10.25 5.25 -9.17
CA HIS A 16 9.30 6.30 -9.53
C HIS A 16 9.15 7.29 -8.36
N PRO A 17 9.11 8.62 -8.58
CA PRO A 17 9.06 9.61 -7.50
C PRO A 17 7.82 9.47 -6.59
N VAL A 18 6.68 9.05 -7.15
CA VAL A 18 5.42 8.84 -6.42
C VAL A 18 5.17 7.37 -6.01
N PHE A 19 5.68 6.41 -6.78
CA PHE A 19 5.32 4.98 -6.65
C PHE A 19 6.57 4.14 -6.38
N GLY A 20 7.59 4.75 -5.78
CA GLY A 20 8.94 4.19 -5.67
C GLY A 20 9.01 2.87 -4.93
N ASP A 21 8.00 2.60 -4.11
CA ASP A 21 7.84 1.38 -3.32
C ASP A 21 7.69 0.12 -4.18
N TRP A 22 7.19 0.27 -5.42
CA TRP A 22 6.90 -0.88 -6.29
C TRP A 22 7.14 -0.64 -7.78
N CYS A 23 7.24 0.62 -8.22
CA CYS A 23 7.40 0.99 -9.62
C CYS A 23 8.78 1.62 -9.86
N TYR A 24 9.55 0.99 -10.73
CA TYR A 24 10.81 1.48 -11.26
C TYR A 24 10.62 1.94 -12.71
N CYS A 25 11.30 3.02 -13.07
CA CYS A 25 11.23 3.69 -14.35
C CYS A 25 12.47 3.38 -15.19
N GLN A 26 12.25 3.21 -16.50
CA GLN A 26 13.36 3.19 -17.45
C GLN A 26 14.06 4.55 -17.48
N PRO A 27 15.37 4.61 -17.80
CA PRO A 27 16.16 5.86 -17.75
C PRO A 27 15.52 7.05 -18.48
N GLY A 28 14.97 6.82 -19.67
CA GLY A 28 14.32 7.88 -20.45
C GLY A 28 13.02 8.40 -19.83
N ASP A 29 12.26 7.52 -19.19
CA ASP A 29 11.02 7.91 -18.51
C ASP A 29 11.31 8.56 -17.15
N SER A 30 12.38 8.14 -16.45
CA SER A 30 12.80 8.80 -15.20
C SER A 30 13.24 10.24 -15.43
N GLN A 31 13.95 10.53 -16.52
CA GLN A 31 14.34 11.91 -16.85
C GLN A 31 13.11 12.77 -17.14
N ARG A 32 12.17 12.27 -17.96
CA ARG A 32 10.93 12.98 -18.28
C ARG A 32 10.06 13.24 -17.05
N LEU A 33 10.01 12.29 -16.12
CA LEU A 33 9.32 12.45 -14.85
C LEU A 33 9.96 13.55 -14.02
N LEU A 34 11.29 13.57 -13.92
CA LEU A 34 12.02 14.61 -13.20
C LEU A 34 11.80 16.00 -13.83
N ASP A 35 11.94 16.13 -15.14
CA ASP A 35 11.72 17.40 -15.84
C ASP A 35 10.31 17.92 -15.59
N ARG A 36 9.32 17.04 -15.63
CA ARG A 36 7.92 17.40 -15.34
C ARG A 36 7.71 17.76 -13.88
N GLN A 37 8.31 17.03 -12.95
CA GLN A 37 8.26 17.34 -11.52
C GLN A 37 8.84 18.73 -11.23
N LEU A 38 9.96 19.09 -11.86
CA LEU A 38 10.56 20.42 -11.76
C LEU A 38 9.61 21.49 -12.26
N ALA A 39 8.90 21.27 -13.38
CA ALA A 39 7.91 22.21 -13.88
C ALA A 39 6.75 22.45 -12.89
N PHE A 40 6.23 21.41 -12.25
CA PHE A 40 5.20 21.55 -11.20
C PHE A 40 5.74 22.24 -9.95
N ARG A 41 6.98 21.93 -9.53
CA ARG A 41 7.64 22.62 -8.42
C ARG A 41 7.80 24.11 -8.71
N ASP A 42 8.23 24.46 -9.91
CA ASP A 42 8.45 25.84 -10.31
C ASP A 42 7.13 26.61 -10.43
N ALA A 43 6.02 25.93 -10.74
CA ALA A 43 4.68 26.50 -10.65
C ALA A 43 4.27 26.75 -9.19
N ALA A 44 4.44 25.75 -8.32
CA ALA A 44 4.13 25.87 -6.89
C ALA A 44 4.96 26.98 -6.21
N LEU A 45 6.24 27.12 -6.55
CA LEU A 45 7.11 28.19 -6.02
C LEU A 45 6.71 29.59 -6.47
N LYS A 46 6.00 29.72 -7.60
CA LYS A 46 5.45 31.03 -8.02
C LYS A 46 4.24 31.43 -7.19
N GLU A 47 3.46 30.46 -6.74
CA GLU A 47 2.28 30.70 -5.90
C GLU A 47 2.68 30.89 -4.42
N ASP A 48 3.58 30.04 -3.92
CA ASP A 48 4.16 30.12 -2.59
C ASP A 48 5.69 29.99 -2.66
N PRO A 49 6.44 31.10 -2.47
CA PRO A 49 7.91 31.09 -2.49
C PRO A 49 8.56 30.18 -1.45
N ASN A 50 7.85 29.79 -0.40
CA ASN A 50 8.35 28.88 0.65
C ASN A 50 7.93 27.43 0.42
N PHE A 51 7.31 27.12 -0.72
CA PHE A 51 6.85 25.77 -1.03
C PHE A 51 8.01 24.76 -0.95
N SER A 52 7.76 23.66 -0.26
CA SER A 52 8.71 22.57 -0.07
C SER A 52 8.00 21.21 -0.17
N GLY A 53 8.72 20.20 -0.65
CA GLY A 53 8.22 18.85 -0.81
C GLY A 53 7.68 18.55 -2.22
N MET A 54 6.83 17.53 -2.31
CA MET A 54 6.24 17.08 -3.58
C MET A 54 5.04 17.94 -3.96
N PRO A 55 5.00 18.51 -5.17
CA PRO A 55 3.80 19.19 -5.66
C PRO A 55 2.61 18.21 -5.72
N PRO A 56 1.48 18.50 -5.05
CA PRO A 56 0.31 17.60 -5.06
C PRO A 56 -0.24 17.34 -6.48
N GLU A 57 -0.15 18.34 -7.34
CA GLU A 57 -0.60 18.28 -8.73
C GLU A 57 0.24 17.32 -9.56
N PHE A 58 1.55 17.24 -9.30
CA PHE A 58 2.43 16.27 -9.94
C PHE A 58 2.06 14.85 -9.52
N GLU A 59 1.79 14.63 -8.23
CA GLU A 59 1.33 13.33 -7.72
C GLU A 59 0.02 12.91 -8.40
N GLN A 60 -0.95 13.83 -8.46
CA GLN A 60 -2.24 13.59 -9.08
C GLN A 60 -2.11 13.32 -10.59
N TRP A 61 -1.24 14.05 -11.28
CA TRP A 61 -0.93 13.81 -12.69
C TRP A 61 -0.29 12.43 -12.89
N CYS A 62 0.61 12.00 -12.00
CA CYS A 62 1.20 10.67 -12.08
C CYS A 62 0.14 9.57 -11.99
N LYS A 63 -0.83 9.71 -11.08
CA LYS A 63 -1.94 8.77 -10.88
C LYS A 63 -2.93 8.74 -12.04
N THR A 64 -3.32 9.90 -12.54
CA THR A 64 -4.41 10.02 -13.53
C THR A 64 -3.95 9.96 -14.98
N SER A 65 -2.70 10.33 -15.27
CA SER A 65 -2.21 10.49 -16.63
C SER A 65 -0.99 9.61 -16.93
N TRP A 66 0.09 9.76 -16.15
CA TRP A 66 1.34 9.05 -16.45
C TRP A 66 1.20 7.54 -16.31
N LEU A 67 0.72 7.05 -15.17
CA LEU A 67 0.66 5.61 -14.91
C LEU A 67 -0.28 4.90 -15.90
N PRO A 68 -1.53 5.34 -16.12
CA PRO A 68 -2.42 4.72 -17.11
C PRO A 68 -1.81 4.67 -18.51
N SER A 69 -1.14 5.74 -18.94
CA SER A 69 -0.49 5.81 -20.25
C SER A 69 0.70 4.85 -20.39
N ASN A 70 1.36 4.49 -19.29
CA ASN A 70 2.54 3.63 -19.28
C ASN A 70 2.21 2.15 -19.00
N LEU A 71 1.05 1.82 -18.41
CA LEU A 71 0.60 0.45 -18.18
C LEU A 71 0.37 -0.36 -19.47
N GLY A 72 0.26 0.32 -20.61
CA GLY A 72 0.30 -0.32 -21.94
C GLY A 72 1.63 -1.01 -22.26
N ARG A 73 2.75 -0.52 -21.69
CA ARG A 73 4.09 -1.07 -21.92
C ARG A 73 4.34 -2.27 -21.02
N SER A 74 4.90 -3.34 -21.58
CA SER A 74 5.15 -4.60 -20.87
C SER A 74 6.03 -4.45 -19.62
N PHE A 75 7.00 -3.52 -19.64
CA PHE A 75 7.90 -3.24 -18.52
C PHE A 75 7.16 -2.74 -17.26
N TYR A 76 6.24 -1.80 -17.44
CA TYR A 76 5.44 -1.25 -16.32
C TYR A 76 4.28 -2.17 -15.94
N ARG A 77 3.66 -2.81 -16.94
CA ARG A 77 2.58 -3.78 -16.70
C ARG A 77 3.01 -4.90 -15.76
N LYS A 78 4.17 -5.52 -16.01
CA LYS A 78 4.68 -6.60 -15.17
C LYS A 78 4.88 -6.18 -13.71
N GLN A 79 5.43 -4.99 -13.49
CA GLN A 79 5.62 -4.45 -12.14
C GLN A 79 4.28 -4.23 -11.43
N ALA A 80 3.28 -3.69 -12.15
CA ALA A 80 1.93 -3.50 -11.62
C ALA A 80 1.26 -4.85 -11.29
N GLU A 81 1.35 -5.85 -12.17
CA GLU A 81 0.84 -7.20 -11.93
C GLU A 81 1.47 -7.83 -10.70
N THR A 82 2.80 -7.75 -10.55
CA THR A 82 3.52 -8.23 -9.37
C THR A 82 3.07 -7.50 -8.10
N HIS A 83 2.91 -6.17 -8.17
CA HIS A 83 2.46 -5.40 -7.02
C HIS A 83 1.03 -5.75 -6.60
N ILE A 84 0.11 -5.91 -7.57
CA ILE A 84 -1.27 -6.33 -7.32
C ILE A 84 -1.32 -7.70 -6.64
N GLN A 85 -0.51 -8.66 -7.10
CA GLN A 85 -0.40 -9.97 -6.45
C GLN A 85 0.13 -9.85 -5.02
N GLY A 86 1.15 -9.01 -4.80
CA GLY A 86 1.67 -8.73 -3.45
C GLY A 86 0.62 -8.11 -2.53
N LEU A 87 -0.21 -7.19 -3.04
CA LEU A 87 -1.34 -6.62 -2.31
C LEU A 87 -2.39 -7.68 -1.97
N ALA A 88 -2.75 -8.55 -2.93
CA ALA A 88 -3.71 -9.62 -2.69
C ALA A 88 -3.25 -10.57 -1.58
N THR A 89 -1.97 -10.96 -1.57
CA THR A 89 -1.38 -11.77 -0.50
C THR A 89 -1.44 -11.06 0.85
N LYS A 90 -1.09 -9.77 0.91
CA LYS A 90 -1.17 -8.98 2.16
C LYS A 90 -2.60 -8.88 2.68
N ILE A 91 -3.57 -8.65 1.79
CA ILE A 91 -5.00 -8.62 2.13
C ILE A 91 -5.42 -9.97 2.71
N GLY A 92 -5.09 -11.08 2.07
CA GLY A 92 -5.44 -12.42 2.56
C GLY A 92 -4.85 -12.72 3.94
N ASN A 93 -3.61 -12.32 4.18
CA ASN A 93 -2.98 -12.47 5.51
C ASN A 93 -3.68 -11.64 6.58
N LEU A 94 -4.03 -10.38 6.28
CA LEU A 94 -4.77 -9.52 7.20
C LEU A 94 -6.16 -10.05 7.49
N GLN A 95 -6.86 -10.61 6.49
CA GLN A 95 -8.17 -11.23 6.68
C GLN A 95 -8.09 -12.41 7.66
N LYS A 96 -7.10 -13.29 7.48
CA LYS A 96 -6.87 -14.40 8.41
C LYS A 96 -6.58 -13.92 9.83
N GLU A 97 -5.72 -12.90 9.98
CA GLU A 97 -5.41 -12.33 11.29
C GLU A 97 -6.65 -11.74 11.98
N ILE A 98 -7.53 -11.09 11.21
CA ILE A 98 -8.80 -10.58 11.70
C ILE A 98 -9.71 -11.72 12.16
N GLU A 99 -9.84 -12.78 11.37
CA GLU A 99 -10.67 -13.95 11.69
C GLU A 99 -10.18 -14.65 12.96
N ASP A 100 -8.88 -14.92 13.06
CA ASP A 100 -8.27 -15.55 14.23
C ASP A 100 -8.51 -14.71 15.50
N ARG A 101 -8.33 -13.39 15.40
CA ARG A 101 -8.55 -12.48 16.53
C ARG A 101 -10.02 -12.35 16.90
N ALA A 102 -10.92 -12.32 15.93
CA ALA A 102 -12.35 -12.29 16.16
C ALA A 102 -12.83 -13.58 16.84
N GLY A 103 -12.34 -14.74 16.39
CA GLY A 103 -12.62 -16.04 17.02
C GLY A 103 -12.22 -16.06 18.49
N GLY A 104 -10.98 -15.66 18.81
CA GLY A 104 -10.51 -15.61 20.19
C GLY A 104 -11.33 -14.66 21.08
N LEU A 105 -11.82 -13.54 20.55
CA LEU A 105 -12.71 -12.63 21.29
C LEU A 105 -14.11 -13.21 21.50
N LEU A 106 -14.63 -13.98 20.55
CA LEU A 106 -15.91 -14.68 20.70
C LEU A 106 -15.83 -15.77 21.77
N ASP A 107 -14.74 -16.54 21.77
CA ASP A 107 -14.51 -17.58 22.79
C ASP A 107 -14.44 -16.96 24.20
N GLN A 108 -13.70 -15.86 24.35
CA GLN A 108 -13.64 -15.11 25.62
C GLN A 108 -15.00 -14.58 26.07
N ARG A 109 -15.81 -14.05 25.14
CA ARG A 109 -17.16 -13.59 25.44
C ARG A 109 -18.02 -14.74 25.96
N ASP A 110 -17.96 -15.89 25.31
CA ASP A 110 -18.80 -17.05 25.64
C ASP A 110 -18.40 -17.64 27.00
N GLU A 111 -17.10 -17.66 27.33
CA GLU A 111 -16.61 -18.02 28.67
C GLU A 111 -17.15 -17.08 29.76
N LEU A 112 -17.10 -15.76 29.53
CA LEU A 112 -17.63 -14.76 30.45
C LEU A 112 -19.16 -14.89 30.64
N ILE A 113 -19.89 -15.18 29.57
CA ILE A 113 -21.34 -15.43 29.64
C ILE A 113 -21.62 -16.67 30.49
N ALA A 114 -20.88 -17.77 30.27
CA ALA A 114 -21.03 -19.00 31.03
C ALA A 114 -20.75 -18.76 32.53
N GLN A 115 -19.66 -18.06 32.85
CA GLN A 115 -19.30 -17.73 34.22
C GLN A 115 -20.37 -16.87 34.90
N ARG A 116 -20.89 -15.84 34.20
CA ARG A 116 -21.98 -14.99 34.70
C ARG A 116 -23.23 -15.81 35.00
N LEU A 117 -23.67 -16.66 34.08
CA LEU A 117 -24.87 -17.49 34.25
C LEU A 117 -24.72 -18.46 35.42
N TRP A 118 -23.53 -19.07 35.56
CA TRP A 118 -23.23 -19.93 36.71
C TRP A 118 -23.36 -19.17 38.03
N LEU A 119 -22.73 -18.00 38.15
CA LEU A 119 -22.82 -17.17 39.36
C LEU A 119 -24.25 -16.73 39.66
N GLN A 120 -25.05 -16.39 38.64
CA GLN A 120 -26.45 -16.02 38.82
C GLN A 120 -27.28 -17.17 39.40
N ASN A 121 -27.14 -18.37 38.83
CA ASN A 121 -27.85 -19.55 39.34
C ASN A 121 -27.47 -19.87 40.79
N GLU A 122 -26.21 -19.71 41.17
CA GLU A 122 -25.76 -19.95 42.54
C GLU A 122 -26.36 -18.94 43.52
N LEU A 123 -26.44 -17.66 43.15
CA LEU A 123 -27.09 -16.63 43.96
C LEU A 123 -28.59 -16.91 44.12
N ASP A 124 -29.28 -17.31 43.05
CA ASP A 124 -30.70 -17.63 43.09
C ASP A 124 -30.98 -18.84 44.00
N ASN A 125 -30.09 -19.83 44.01
CA ASN A 125 -30.20 -21.00 44.90
C ASN A 125 -29.99 -20.64 46.38
N VAL A 126 -29.05 -19.73 46.68
CA VAL A 126 -28.79 -19.27 48.06
C VAL A 126 -29.93 -18.41 48.61
N GLY A 127 -30.61 -17.63 47.75
CA GLY A 127 -31.74 -16.79 48.16
C GLY A 127 -33.07 -17.53 48.38
N ALA A 128 -33.17 -18.80 47.98
CA ALA A 128 -34.38 -19.62 48.11
C ALA A 128 -34.41 -20.52 49.37
N GLY A 129 -33.35 -20.50 50.18
CA GLY A 129 -33.19 -21.26 51.43
C GLY A 129 -33.58 -20.50 52.69
#